data_AF-A0AAU2PCZ1-F1
#
_entry.id   AF-A0AAU2PCZ1-F1
#
_cell.length_a   1.000
_cell.length_b   1.000
_cell.length_c   1.000
_cell.angle_alpha   90.00
_cell.angle_beta   90.00
_cell.angle_gamma   90.00
#
_symmetry.space_group_name_H-M   'P 1'
#
loop_
_entity.id
_entity.type
_entity.pdbx_description
1 polymer ?
#
loop_
_entity_poly.entity_id
_entity_poly.type
_entity_poly.pdbx_seq_one_letter_code
_entity_poly.pdbx_strand_id
1 'polypeptide(L)'
;MTASTSVVAHGYTMRDLDAFARSVVSNGRTWWPAGDRDDLYAAAWHGIVESLYSTDGKPSRIDLLEAGRTALAEDVRSTMRHHGARRDTTNNGQRYAMYWDWAGRATPSHEAGLVEREALEQILTALTARQREAFTALAATGDYAEAALLLGIADQTFRSLLGRARDSFRGLWHEGELPSGHWGCDRRAGSVRGTVGKGESAVSNLRRRQRTAARKAAA
;
A
#
# COMPACT_ATOMS: atom_id res chain seq x y z
N MET A 1 -27.33 -4.14 -14.03
CA MET A 1 -26.70 -5.46 -14.29
C MET A 1 -27.60 -6.54 -13.73
N THR A 2 -28.31 -7.25 -14.60
CA THR A 2 -29.17 -8.39 -14.27
C THR A 2 -28.32 -9.57 -13.86
N ALA A 3 -28.25 -9.87 -12.56
CA ALA A 3 -27.51 -11.02 -12.05
C ALA A 3 -28.19 -12.32 -12.50
N SER A 4 -27.51 -13.06 -13.38
CA SER A 4 -27.96 -14.34 -13.92
C SER A 4 -28.36 -15.30 -12.80
N THR A 5 -29.63 -15.68 -12.77
CA THR A 5 -30.19 -16.67 -11.84
C THR A 5 -30.03 -18.07 -12.43
N SER A 6 -28.83 -18.39 -12.92
CA SER A 6 -28.55 -19.72 -13.47
C SER A 6 -28.36 -20.69 -12.31
N VAL A 7 -29.23 -21.71 -12.27
CA VAL A 7 -29.09 -22.86 -11.38
C VAL A 7 -27.85 -23.66 -11.81
N VAL A 8 -27.06 -24.09 -10.84
CA VAL A 8 -25.80 -24.85 -11.00
C VAL A 8 -26.10 -26.30 -10.60
N ALA A 9 -25.29 -26.93 -9.74
CA ALA A 9 -25.51 -28.27 -9.23
C ALA A 9 -26.27 -28.26 -7.89
N HIS A 10 -26.96 -29.36 -7.59
CA HIS A 10 -27.66 -29.61 -6.32
C HIS A 10 -28.66 -28.51 -5.87
N GLY A 11 -29.21 -27.76 -6.85
CA GLY A 11 -30.18 -26.70 -6.61
C GLY A 11 -29.58 -25.42 -6.00
N TYR A 12 -28.27 -25.24 -6.06
CA TYR A 12 -27.62 -23.96 -5.79
C TYR A 12 -27.60 -23.08 -7.03
N THR A 13 -27.52 -21.76 -6.84
CA THR A 13 -27.38 -20.79 -7.93
C THR A 13 -25.98 -20.18 -7.95
N MET A 14 -25.58 -19.61 -9.08
CA MET A 14 -24.31 -18.86 -9.19
C MET A 14 -24.22 -17.73 -8.14
N ARG A 15 -25.36 -17.11 -7.82
CA ARG A 15 -25.47 -16.08 -6.79
C ARG A 15 -25.18 -16.62 -5.39
N ASP A 16 -25.61 -17.84 -5.08
CA ASP A 16 -25.34 -18.46 -3.77
C ASP A 16 -23.85 -18.71 -3.60
N LEU A 17 -23.18 -19.23 -4.63
CA LEU A 17 -21.73 -19.46 -4.62
C LEU A 17 -20.95 -18.15 -4.47
N ASP A 18 -21.41 -17.05 -5.11
CA ASP A 18 -20.76 -15.74 -5.00
C ASP A 18 -20.88 -15.19 -3.59
N ALA A 19 -22.08 -15.31 -3.01
CA ALA A 19 -22.33 -14.93 -1.62
C ALA A 19 -21.47 -15.75 -0.65
N PHE A 20 -21.27 -17.04 -0.90
CA PHE A 20 -20.44 -17.91 -0.07
C PHE A 20 -18.96 -17.53 -0.17
N ALA A 21 -18.41 -17.37 -1.37
CA ALA A 21 -17.01 -16.96 -1.57
C ALA A 21 -16.72 -15.61 -0.90
N ARG A 22 -17.58 -14.60 -1.10
CA ARG A 22 -17.46 -13.30 -0.43
C ARG A 22 -17.56 -13.41 1.10
N SER A 23 -18.42 -14.29 1.60
CA SER A 23 -18.55 -14.55 3.04
C SER A 23 -17.29 -15.21 3.62
N VAL A 24 -16.64 -16.12 2.88
CA VAL A 24 -15.36 -16.72 3.28
C VAL A 24 -14.28 -15.65 3.41
N VAL A 25 -14.09 -14.83 2.37
CA VAL A 25 -13.06 -13.77 2.36
C VAL A 25 -13.31 -12.71 3.43
N SER A 26 -14.57 -12.31 3.65
CA SER A 26 -14.91 -11.24 4.61
C SER A 26 -14.67 -11.63 6.07
N ASN A 27 -14.76 -12.92 6.41
CA ASN A 27 -14.56 -13.41 7.78
C ASN A 27 -13.10 -13.72 8.12
N GLY A 28 -12.20 -13.75 7.13
CA GLY A 28 -10.79 -14.09 7.31
C GLY A 28 -9.86 -12.89 7.43
N ARG A 29 -9.80 -12.23 8.60
CA ARG A 29 -8.86 -11.11 8.84
C ARG A 29 -7.38 -11.49 8.83
N THR A 30 -7.07 -12.77 9.08
CA THR A 30 -5.69 -13.27 9.22
C THR A 30 -4.94 -13.36 7.89
N TRP A 31 -5.65 -13.37 6.76
CA TRP A 31 -5.09 -13.67 5.44
C TRP A 31 -4.70 -12.43 4.63
N TRP A 32 -4.98 -11.23 5.17
CA TRP A 32 -4.76 -9.94 4.51
C TRP A 32 -3.30 -9.66 4.06
N PRO A 33 -2.24 -10.23 4.68
CA PRO A 33 -0.88 -10.06 4.18
C PRO A 33 -0.53 -10.90 2.95
N ALA A 34 -1.40 -11.83 2.52
CA ALA A 34 -1.00 -12.91 1.62
C ALA A 34 -1.42 -12.78 0.15
N GLY A 35 -2.29 -11.84 -0.18
CA GLY A 35 -2.78 -11.65 -1.54
C GLY A 35 -3.76 -10.49 -1.61
N ASP A 36 -4.07 -10.04 -2.82
CA ASP A 36 -5.15 -9.08 -3.01
C ASP A 36 -6.52 -9.74 -2.79
N ARG A 37 -7.57 -8.92 -2.72
CA ARG A 37 -8.91 -9.41 -2.36
C ARG A 37 -9.56 -10.25 -3.45
N ASP A 38 -9.16 -10.08 -4.69
CA ASP A 38 -9.74 -10.75 -5.84
C ASP A 38 -9.13 -12.15 -5.97
N ASP A 39 -7.83 -12.31 -5.70
CA ASP A 39 -7.16 -13.62 -5.59
C ASP A 39 -7.75 -14.46 -4.46
N LEU A 40 -7.95 -13.87 -3.28
CA LEU A 40 -8.57 -14.55 -2.14
C LEU A 40 -10.01 -14.99 -2.45
N TYR A 41 -10.75 -14.19 -3.23
CA TYR A 41 -12.07 -14.54 -3.70
C TYR A 41 -12.02 -15.70 -4.70
N ALA A 42 -11.11 -15.64 -5.67
CA ALA A 42 -10.96 -16.68 -6.70
C ALA A 42 -10.61 -18.05 -6.08
N ALA A 43 -9.68 -18.08 -5.11
CA ALA A 43 -9.31 -19.31 -4.40
C ALA A 43 -10.49 -19.90 -3.61
N ALA A 44 -11.21 -19.07 -2.86
CA ALA A 44 -12.38 -19.52 -2.11
C ALA A 44 -13.51 -20.01 -3.04
N TRP A 45 -13.74 -19.28 -4.13
CA TRP A 45 -14.71 -19.65 -5.16
C TRP A 45 -14.38 -21.02 -5.78
N HIS A 46 -13.11 -21.23 -6.18
CA HIS A 46 -12.68 -22.50 -6.76
C HIS A 46 -12.89 -23.68 -5.80
N GLY A 47 -12.50 -23.54 -4.53
CA GLY A 47 -12.74 -24.60 -3.54
C GLY A 47 -14.21 -24.92 -3.32
N ILE A 48 -15.08 -23.91 -3.33
CA ILE A 48 -16.54 -24.09 -3.25
C ILE A 48 -17.07 -24.86 -4.47
N VAL A 49 -16.68 -24.44 -5.68
CA VAL A 49 -17.15 -25.05 -6.92
C VAL A 49 -16.64 -26.49 -7.04
N GLU A 50 -15.37 -26.73 -6.75
CA GLU A 50 -14.79 -28.08 -6.77
C GLU A 50 -15.54 -29.00 -5.81
N SER A 51 -15.71 -28.60 -4.55
CA SER A 51 -16.48 -29.38 -3.57
C SER A 51 -17.93 -29.64 -3.99
N LEU A 52 -18.58 -28.63 -4.60
CA LEU A 52 -19.95 -28.76 -5.10
C LEU A 52 -20.05 -29.82 -6.20
N TYR A 53 -19.08 -29.90 -7.11
CA TYR A 53 -19.10 -30.84 -8.23
C TYR A 53 -18.46 -32.20 -7.91
N SER A 54 -17.69 -32.31 -6.83
CA SER A 54 -17.08 -33.57 -6.38
C SER A 54 -17.98 -34.40 -5.46
N THR A 55 -19.14 -33.87 -5.04
CA THR A 55 -20.06 -34.56 -4.12
C THR A 55 -21.27 -35.11 -4.87
N ASP A 56 -21.63 -36.37 -4.65
CA ASP A 56 -22.79 -36.99 -5.31
C ASP A 56 -24.14 -36.49 -4.76
N GLY A 57 -24.17 -36.13 -3.47
CA GLY A 57 -25.34 -35.59 -2.76
C GLY A 57 -25.26 -34.07 -2.58
N LYS A 58 -26.39 -33.43 -2.24
CA LYS A 58 -26.42 -31.98 -2.00
C LYS A 58 -25.55 -31.62 -0.78
N PRO A 59 -24.41 -30.92 -0.94
CA PRO A 59 -23.60 -30.51 0.19
C PRO A 59 -24.34 -29.42 0.98
N SER A 60 -24.12 -29.37 2.30
CA SER A 60 -24.69 -28.30 3.11
C SER A 60 -23.96 -26.98 2.85
N ARG A 61 -24.58 -25.86 3.23
CA ARG A 61 -23.92 -24.55 3.19
C ARG A 61 -22.64 -24.52 4.03
N ILE A 62 -22.61 -25.24 5.15
CA ILE A 62 -21.43 -25.28 6.03
C ILE A 62 -20.27 -25.98 5.32
N ASP A 63 -20.55 -27.11 4.66
CA ASP A 63 -19.53 -27.88 3.92
C ASP A 63 -18.89 -27.04 2.81
N LEU A 64 -19.70 -26.33 2.03
CA LEU A 64 -19.20 -25.44 0.98
C LEU A 64 -18.34 -24.29 1.53
N LEU A 65 -18.76 -23.68 2.64
CA LEU A 65 -17.97 -22.63 3.29
C LEU A 65 -16.64 -23.17 3.84
N GLU A 66 -16.61 -24.37 4.40
CA GLU A 66 -15.37 -25.01 4.87
C GLU A 66 -14.46 -25.41 3.70
N ALA A 67 -15.01 -25.90 2.59
CA ALA A 67 -14.24 -26.17 1.38
C ALA A 67 -13.57 -24.89 0.85
N GLY A 68 -14.31 -23.79 0.77
CA GLY A 68 -13.77 -22.48 0.39
C GLY A 68 -12.69 -21.98 1.35
N ARG A 69 -12.87 -22.16 2.67
CA ARG A 69 -11.83 -21.81 3.67
C ARG A 69 -10.57 -22.65 3.52
N THR A 70 -10.73 -23.94 3.23
CA THR A 70 -9.62 -24.89 3.07
C THR A 70 -8.79 -24.54 1.85
N ALA A 71 -9.43 -24.35 0.69
CA ALA A 71 -8.77 -23.94 -0.54
C ALA A 71 -8.06 -22.59 -0.38
N LEU A 72 -8.71 -21.61 0.23
CA LEU A 72 -8.10 -20.31 0.54
C LEU A 72 -6.86 -20.45 1.43
N ALA A 73 -6.93 -21.26 2.48
CA ALA A 73 -5.80 -21.49 3.38
C ALA A 73 -4.65 -22.23 2.69
N GLU A 74 -4.94 -23.11 1.72
CA GLU A 74 -3.92 -23.79 0.91
C GLU A 74 -3.24 -22.85 -0.06
N ASP A 75 -4.01 -22.03 -0.78
CA ASP A 75 -3.51 -21.02 -1.69
C ASP A 75 -2.59 -20.03 -0.94
N VAL A 76 -3.07 -19.46 0.16
CA VAL A 76 -2.28 -18.57 1.02
C VAL A 76 -1.00 -19.25 1.52
N ARG A 77 -1.07 -20.52 1.95
CA ARG A 77 0.13 -21.27 2.35
C ARG A 77 1.07 -21.52 1.16
N SER A 78 0.55 -21.72 -0.04
CA SER A 78 1.34 -21.92 -1.25
C SER A 78 2.04 -20.65 -1.68
N THR A 79 1.31 -19.54 -1.72
CA THR A 79 1.80 -18.19 -1.97
C THR A 79 2.86 -17.82 -0.96
N MET A 80 2.58 -17.98 0.34
CA MET A 80 3.57 -17.78 1.41
C MET A 80 4.82 -18.67 1.26
N ARG A 81 4.68 -19.93 0.82
CA ARG A 81 5.86 -20.79 0.57
C ARG A 81 6.69 -20.33 -0.62
N HIS A 82 6.05 -20.01 -1.74
CA HIS A 82 6.72 -19.35 -2.88
C HIS A 82 7.41 -18.07 -2.45
N HIS A 83 6.81 -17.45 -1.44
CA HIS A 83 7.27 -16.26 -0.81
C HIS A 83 8.20 -16.50 0.39
N GLY A 84 8.98 -17.59 0.37
CA GLY A 84 10.07 -17.82 1.32
C GLY A 84 9.67 -17.81 2.81
N ALA A 85 8.38 -17.92 3.09
CA ALA A 85 7.82 -17.66 4.39
C ALA A 85 7.85 -18.98 5.21
N ARG A 86 8.45 -18.95 6.41
CA ARG A 86 8.69 -20.15 7.24
C ARG A 86 7.41 -20.74 7.84
N ARG A 87 7.36 -22.07 7.97
CA ARG A 87 6.23 -22.85 8.53
C ARG A 87 6.08 -22.74 10.06
N ASP A 88 7.10 -22.29 10.77
CA ASP A 88 7.24 -22.38 12.23
C ASP A 88 6.62 -21.20 12.99
N THR A 89 5.70 -20.44 12.38
CA THR A 89 5.05 -19.23 12.97
C THR A 89 5.99 -18.09 13.34
N THR A 90 7.32 -18.25 13.21
CA THR A 90 8.34 -17.18 13.44
C THR A 90 8.47 -16.21 12.26
N ASN A 91 7.58 -16.37 11.30
CA ASN A 91 7.63 -15.76 10.00
C ASN A 91 7.14 -14.31 10.07
N ASN A 92 8.07 -13.39 10.32
CA ASN A 92 7.79 -11.95 10.32
C ASN A 92 7.78 -11.33 8.92
N GLY A 93 7.88 -12.14 7.85
CA GLY A 93 7.91 -11.69 6.47
C GLY A 93 9.13 -10.83 6.09
N GLN A 94 10.05 -10.54 7.01
CA GLN A 94 11.13 -9.55 6.80
C GLN A 94 12.13 -10.01 5.74
N ARG A 95 12.55 -11.29 5.76
CA ARG A 95 13.51 -11.80 4.77
C ARG A 95 12.91 -12.01 3.38
N TYR A 96 11.61 -12.32 3.34
CA TYR A 96 10.86 -12.38 2.10
C TYR A 96 10.67 -10.99 1.49
N ALA A 97 10.25 -10.03 2.31
CA ALA A 97 10.16 -8.62 1.95
C ALA A 97 11.52 -8.11 1.48
N MET A 98 12.64 -8.46 2.14
CA MET A 98 13.98 -8.09 1.68
C MET A 98 14.34 -8.66 0.29
N TYR A 99 13.98 -9.92 -0.01
CA TYR A 99 14.29 -10.51 -1.30
C TYR A 99 13.54 -9.84 -2.45
N TRP A 100 12.25 -9.54 -2.28
CA TRP A 100 11.46 -8.83 -3.31
C TRP A 100 11.60 -7.31 -3.28
N ASP A 101 11.94 -6.70 -2.13
CA ASP A 101 12.39 -5.30 -2.06
C ASP A 101 13.71 -5.11 -2.81
N TRP A 102 14.55 -6.16 -2.90
CA TRP A 102 15.79 -6.13 -3.66
C TRP A 102 15.58 -6.52 -5.14
N ALA A 103 14.84 -7.59 -5.42
CA ALA A 103 14.57 -8.07 -6.78
C ALA A 103 13.54 -7.21 -7.55
N GLY A 104 12.63 -6.54 -6.83
CA GLY A 104 11.62 -5.64 -7.38
C GLY A 104 12.11 -4.20 -7.57
N ARG A 105 13.39 -3.90 -7.28
CA ARG A 105 13.98 -2.60 -7.63
C ARG A 105 14.04 -2.50 -9.14
N ALA A 106 13.66 -1.34 -9.67
CA ALA A 106 13.78 -1.04 -11.10
C ALA A 106 15.21 -1.26 -11.63
N THR A 107 16.22 -1.27 -10.75
CA THR A 107 17.60 -1.66 -11.09
C THR A 107 18.23 -2.42 -9.91
N PRO A 108 18.44 -3.75 -10.00
CA PRO A 108 18.96 -4.58 -8.90
C PRO A 108 20.49 -4.44 -8.66
N SER A 109 21.15 -3.49 -9.34
CA SER A 109 22.60 -3.25 -9.24
C SER A 109 22.95 -2.14 -8.24
N HIS A 110 24.18 -2.16 -7.71
CA HIS A 110 24.80 -1.05 -6.97
C HIS A 110 24.79 0.28 -7.75
N GLU A 111 24.66 0.19 -9.06
CA GLU A 111 24.48 1.33 -9.97
C GLU A 111 23.25 2.18 -9.62
N ALA A 112 22.20 1.61 -9.02
CA ALA A 112 21.04 2.40 -8.59
C ALA A 112 21.43 3.52 -7.62
N GLY A 113 22.29 3.22 -6.64
CA GLY A 113 22.79 4.24 -5.70
C GLY A 113 23.69 5.28 -6.37
N LEU A 114 24.40 4.91 -7.44
CA LEU A 114 25.20 5.85 -8.22
C LEU A 114 24.33 6.75 -9.10
N VAL A 115 23.34 6.18 -9.78
CA VAL A 115 22.36 6.90 -10.61
C VAL A 115 21.52 7.85 -9.76
N GLU A 116 21.04 7.40 -8.60
CA GLU A 116 20.28 8.27 -7.68
C GLU A 116 21.14 9.43 -7.15
N ARG A 117 22.42 9.19 -6.85
CA ARG A 117 23.33 10.25 -6.38
C ARG A 117 23.64 11.25 -7.49
N GLU A 118 23.91 10.77 -8.70
CA GLU A 118 24.15 11.61 -9.87
C GLU A 118 22.90 12.44 -10.22
N ALA A 119 21.73 11.80 -10.29
CA ALA A 119 20.46 12.49 -10.51
C ALA A 119 20.17 13.53 -9.43
N LEU A 120 20.46 13.22 -8.16
CA LEU A 120 20.32 14.17 -7.07
C LEU A 120 21.21 15.40 -7.27
N GLU A 121 22.48 15.23 -7.65
CA GLU A 121 23.39 16.34 -7.92
C GLU A 121 22.92 17.23 -9.09
N GLN A 122 22.46 16.61 -10.18
CA GLN A 122 21.91 17.31 -11.33
C GLN A 122 20.65 18.12 -10.96
N ILE A 123 19.73 17.51 -10.23
CA ILE A 123 18.48 18.16 -9.80
C ILE A 123 18.76 19.29 -8.82
N LEU A 124 19.63 19.08 -7.82
CA LEU A 124 19.99 20.13 -6.87
C LEU A 124 20.60 21.34 -7.60
N THR A 125 21.42 21.11 -8.62
CA THR A 125 22.00 22.18 -9.45
C THR A 125 20.93 22.93 -10.25
N ALA A 126 19.93 22.24 -10.77
CA ALA A 126 18.80 22.82 -11.51
C ALA A 126 17.80 23.60 -10.63
N LEU A 127 17.75 23.36 -9.32
CA LEU A 127 16.92 24.14 -8.40
C LEU A 127 17.41 25.60 -8.27
N THR A 128 16.53 26.48 -7.80
CA THR A 128 16.96 27.84 -7.43
C THR A 128 17.82 27.82 -6.16
N ALA A 129 18.70 28.81 -5.99
CA ALA A 129 19.55 28.92 -4.79
C ALA A 129 18.72 28.88 -3.48
N ARG A 130 17.58 29.58 -3.47
CA ARG A 130 16.71 29.63 -2.29
C ARG A 130 16.01 28.30 -1.99
N GLN A 131 15.71 27.49 -3.01
CA GLN A 131 15.17 26.14 -2.82
C GLN A 131 16.24 25.17 -2.31
N ARG A 132 17.48 25.25 -2.83
CA ARG A 132 18.62 24.49 -2.30
C ARG A 132 18.87 24.79 -0.83
N GLU A 133 18.93 26.08 -0.46
CA GLU A 133 19.09 26.51 0.93
C GLU A 133 18.04 25.90 1.86
N ALA A 134 16.77 25.81 1.41
CA ALA A 134 15.71 25.18 2.19
C ALA A 134 15.95 23.67 2.43
N PHE A 135 16.44 22.95 1.42
CA PHE A 135 16.83 21.54 1.57
C PHE A 135 18.03 21.37 2.49
N THR A 136 19.08 22.18 2.31
CA THR A 136 20.29 22.14 3.14
C THR A 136 19.98 22.46 4.60
N ALA A 137 19.15 23.48 4.85
CA ALA A 137 18.74 23.84 6.20
C ALA A 137 17.96 22.71 6.88
N LEU A 138 16.98 22.12 6.18
CA LEU A 138 16.23 20.99 6.72
C LEU A 138 17.09 19.73 6.93
N ALA A 139 18.06 19.48 6.04
CA ALA A 139 18.97 18.37 6.18
C ALA A 139 19.88 18.51 7.40
N ALA A 140 20.31 19.74 7.70
CA ALA A 140 21.18 20.05 8.84
C ALA A 140 20.45 19.97 10.18
N THR A 141 19.23 20.49 10.27
CA THR A 141 18.49 20.57 11.55
C THR A 141 17.57 19.37 11.79
N GLY A 142 17.02 18.77 10.74
CA GLY A 142 16.00 17.72 10.83
C GLY A 142 14.63 18.20 11.33
N ASP A 143 14.49 19.49 11.68
CA ASP A 143 13.28 20.13 12.17
C ASP A 143 12.94 21.39 11.35
N TYR A 144 11.64 21.60 11.09
CA TYR A 144 11.14 22.67 10.23
C TYR A 144 11.28 24.05 10.87
N ALA A 145 11.02 24.17 12.18
CA ALA A 145 11.11 25.43 12.89
C ALA A 145 12.57 25.85 13.06
N GLU A 146 13.46 24.91 13.40
CA GLU A 146 14.90 25.16 13.46
C GLU A 146 15.49 25.51 12.09
N ALA A 147 15.03 24.87 11.01
CA ALA A 147 15.45 25.21 9.65
C ALA A 147 14.99 26.62 9.23
N ALA A 148 13.78 27.02 9.62
CA ALA A 148 13.27 28.36 9.38
C ALA A 148 14.10 29.42 10.11
N LEU A 149 14.46 29.15 11.38
CA LEU A 149 15.35 30.00 12.18
C LEU A 149 16.74 30.12 11.55
N LEU A 150 17.32 29.00 11.07
CA LEU A 150 18.61 29.00 10.39
C LEU A 150 18.62 29.90 9.15
N LEU A 151 17.50 29.97 8.43
CA LEU A 151 17.34 30.79 7.23
C LEU A 151 16.79 32.20 7.51
N GLY A 152 16.58 32.56 8.78
CA GLY A 152 16.08 33.87 9.19
C GLY A 152 14.67 34.20 8.68
N ILE A 153 13.81 33.19 8.50
CA ILE A 153 12.44 33.36 7.97
C ILE A 153 11.39 32.74 8.89
N ALA A 154 10.14 33.18 8.73
CA ALA A 154 9.01 32.61 9.46
C ALA A 154 8.75 31.13 9.06
N ASP A 155 8.31 30.30 10.01
CA ASP A 155 8.02 28.87 9.80
C ASP A 155 7.06 28.64 8.63
N GLN A 156 5.98 29.42 8.54
CA GLN A 156 5.02 29.29 7.45
C GLN A 156 5.63 29.63 6.06
N THR A 157 6.55 30.60 6.02
CA THR A 157 7.30 30.96 4.82
C THR A 157 8.25 29.84 4.42
N PHE A 158 8.92 29.23 5.40
CA PHE A 158 9.79 28.07 5.19
C PHE A 158 9.02 26.88 4.63
N ARG A 159 7.86 26.52 5.22
CA ARG A 159 6.99 25.45 4.71
C ARG A 159 6.53 25.69 3.28
N SER A 160 6.19 26.93 2.94
CA SER A 160 5.78 27.32 1.59
C SER A 160 6.94 27.23 0.59
N LEU A 161 8.13 27.69 0.98
CA LEU A 161 9.36 27.60 0.19
C LEU A 161 9.73 26.14 -0.08
N LEU A 162 9.72 25.31 0.95
CA LEU A 162 10.01 23.89 0.87
C LEU A 162 8.97 23.11 0.05
N GLY A 163 7.69 23.49 0.12
CA GLY A 163 6.63 22.95 -0.74
C GLY A 163 6.96 23.15 -2.22
N ARG A 164 7.26 24.40 -2.62
CA ARG A 164 7.67 24.70 -4.00
C ARG A 164 8.97 24.00 -4.40
N ALA A 165 9.94 23.91 -3.48
CA ALA A 165 11.19 23.19 -3.72
C ALA A 165 10.94 21.70 -4.01
N ARG A 166 10.04 21.05 -3.26
CA ARG A 166 9.64 19.66 -3.46
C ARG A 166 8.89 19.46 -4.77
N ASP A 167 8.04 20.39 -5.15
CA ASP A 167 7.33 20.32 -6.43
C ASP A 167 8.30 20.45 -7.62
N SER A 168 9.23 21.41 -7.56
CA SER A 168 10.30 21.54 -8.57
C SER A 168 11.19 20.30 -8.63
N PHE A 169 11.62 19.78 -7.48
CA PHE A 169 12.41 18.55 -7.39
C PHE A 169 11.67 17.37 -8.04
N ARG A 170 10.39 17.19 -7.72
CA ARG A 170 9.56 16.10 -8.26
C ARG A 170 9.34 16.23 -9.76
N GLY A 171 9.19 17.45 -10.27
CA GLY A 171 9.08 17.70 -11.70
C GLY A 171 10.33 17.25 -12.46
N LEU A 172 11.51 17.60 -11.94
CA LEU A 172 12.79 17.23 -12.53
C LEU A 172 13.09 15.73 -12.36
N TRP A 173 12.73 15.14 -11.23
CA TRP A 173 12.92 13.71 -10.95
C TRP A 173 12.14 12.80 -11.91
N HIS A 174 11.01 13.28 -12.44
CA HIS A 174 10.14 12.53 -13.34
C HIS A 174 10.14 13.10 -14.77
N GLU A 175 11.18 13.84 -15.16
CA GLU A 175 11.26 14.43 -16.51
C GLU A 175 11.05 13.34 -17.59
N GLY A 176 9.94 13.41 -18.33
CA GLY A 176 9.54 12.42 -19.34
C GLY A 176 8.40 11.47 -18.95
N GLU A 177 7.96 11.43 -17.69
CA GLU A 177 6.88 10.56 -17.20
C GLU A 177 5.77 11.34 -16.48
N LEU A 178 4.56 10.77 -16.36
CA LEU A 178 3.52 11.32 -15.49
C LEU A 178 3.91 11.04 -14.03
N PRO A 179 4.13 12.05 -13.17
CA PRO A 179 4.62 11.81 -11.82
C PRO A 179 3.62 10.99 -10.99
N SER A 180 4.05 9.85 -10.44
CA SER A 180 3.30 9.13 -9.40
C SER A 180 2.99 10.07 -8.23
N GLY A 181 1.80 9.99 -7.61
CA GLY A 181 1.35 10.89 -6.53
C GLY A 181 2.37 11.08 -5.39
N HIS A 182 2.26 12.15 -4.60
CA HIS A 182 3.25 12.48 -3.55
C HIS A 182 3.62 11.26 -2.68
N TRP A 183 4.91 10.97 -2.58
CA TRP A 183 5.45 9.86 -1.80
C TRP A 183 5.32 10.09 -0.30
N GLY A 184 4.19 9.64 0.27
CA GLY A 184 3.97 9.55 1.72
C GLY A 184 4.05 10.88 2.48
N CYS A 185 3.95 10.81 3.80
CA CYS A 185 4.18 11.95 4.69
C CYS A 185 5.60 11.88 5.26
N ASP A 186 6.24 13.05 5.40
CA ASP A 186 7.53 13.17 6.07
C ASP A 186 7.43 12.64 7.51
N ARG A 187 8.10 11.52 7.77
CA ARG A 187 8.09 10.85 9.08
C ARG A 187 8.87 11.62 10.15
N ARG A 188 9.70 12.60 9.77
CA ARG A 188 10.45 13.46 10.71
C ARG A 188 9.52 14.43 11.44
N ALA A 189 8.41 14.83 10.83
CA ALA A 189 7.42 15.71 11.46
C ALA A 189 6.71 15.07 12.68
N GLY A 190 6.86 13.75 12.90
CA GLY A 190 6.39 13.06 14.11
C GLY A 190 7.45 12.91 15.21
N SER A 191 8.68 13.34 14.95
CA SER A 191 9.85 13.15 15.82
C SER A 191 10.33 14.49 16.38
N VAL A 192 9.48 15.18 17.14
CA VAL A 192 10.00 16.17 18.09
C VAL A 192 10.66 15.39 19.22
N ARG A 193 11.88 15.76 19.61
CA ARG A 193 12.63 15.14 20.71
C ARG A 193 11.73 15.04 21.95
N GLY A 194 11.32 13.81 22.32
CA GLY A 194 10.52 13.54 23.51
C GLY A 194 9.00 13.44 23.33
N THR A 195 8.46 13.56 22.11
CA THR A 195 7.05 13.21 21.85
C THR A 195 6.94 12.17 20.75
N VAL A 196 6.31 11.03 21.05
CA VAL A 196 5.93 10.02 20.06
C VAL A 196 4.73 10.59 19.28
N GLY A 197 4.98 11.55 18.41
CA GLY A 197 3.99 12.08 17.50
C GLY A 197 3.68 11.00 16.46
N LYS A 198 2.47 10.43 16.50
CA LYS A 198 1.97 9.58 15.42
C LYS A 198 1.99 10.43 14.14
N GLY A 199 2.96 10.20 13.26
CA GLY A 199 3.00 10.84 11.95
C GLY A 199 1.66 10.63 11.26
N GLU A 200 0.94 11.72 10.95
CA GLU A 200 -0.36 11.61 10.30
C GLU A 200 -0.16 10.97 8.92
N SER A 201 -0.65 9.73 8.75
CA SER A 201 -0.59 9.03 7.46
C SER A 201 -1.24 9.86 6.35
N ALA A 202 -0.61 9.90 5.17
CA ALA A 202 -1.13 10.56 3.97
C ALA A 202 -2.56 10.12 3.63
N VAL A 203 -2.89 8.85 3.92
CA VAL A 203 -4.23 8.27 3.74
C VAL A 203 -5.23 8.86 4.75
N SER A 204 -4.81 9.11 5.98
CA SER A 204 -5.64 9.78 7.01
C SER A 204 -5.98 11.22 6.59
N ASN A 205 -4.98 11.91 6.05
CA ASN A 205 -5.13 13.28 5.53
C ASN A 205 -6.05 13.37 4.31
N LEU A 206 -5.92 12.43 3.37
CA LEU A 206 -6.81 12.33 2.21
C LEU A 206 -8.26 12.08 2.64
N ARG A 207 -8.48 11.12 3.56
CA ARG A 207 -9.82 10.81 4.10
C ARG A 207 -10.44 11.99 4.85
N ARG A 208 -9.63 12.74 5.60
CA ARG A 208 -10.08 13.97 6.29
C ARG A 208 -10.53 15.03 5.29
N ARG A 209 -9.75 15.28 4.24
CA ARG A 209 -10.11 16.23 3.16
C ARG A 209 -11.37 15.83 2.43
N GLN A 210 -11.52 14.55 2.08
CA GLN A 210 -12.73 14.02 1.44
C GLN A 210 -13.97 14.19 2.32
N ARG A 211 -13.86 13.95 3.64
CA ARG A 211 -14.96 14.17 4.59
C ARG A 211 -15.35 15.64 4.71
N THR A 212 -14.38 16.54 4.74
CA THR A 212 -14.66 17.99 4.81
C THR A 212 -15.30 18.50 3.53
N ALA A 213 -14.84 18.02 2.36
CA ALA A 213 -15.45 18.34 1.07
C ALA A 213 -16.89 17.81 0.97
N ALA A 214 -17.13 16.57 1.40
CA ALA A 214 -18.48 15.98 1.43
C ALA A 214 -19.43 16.73 2.38
N ARG A 215 -18.95 17.17 3.55
CA ARG A 215 -19.72 18.01 4.48
C ARG A 215 -20.09 19.37 3.90
N LYS A 216 -19.17 19.97 3.14
CA LYS A 216 -19.40 21.27 2.50
C LYS A 216 -20.34 21.17 1.30
N ALA A 217 -20.39 20.01 0.63
CA ALA A 217 -21.32 19.75 -0.46
C ALA A 217 -22.74 19.37 0.03
N ALA A 218 -22.87 18.96 1.29
CA ALA A 218 -24.14 18.60 1.92
C ALA A 218 -24.78 19.74 2.73
N ALA A 219 -24.14 20.93 2.76
CA ALA A 219 -24.62 22.15 3.39
C ALA A 219 -24.89 23.20 2.30
#